data_AF-K6ZX40-F1
#
_entry.id   AF-K6ZX40-F1
#
_cell.length_a   1.000
_cell.length_b   1.000
_cell.length_c   1.000
_cell.angle_alpha   90.00
_cell.angle_beta   90.00
_cell.angle_gamma   90.00
#
_symmetry.space_group_name_H-M   'P 1'
#
loop_
_entity.id
_entity.type
_entity.pdbx_description
1 polymer ?
#
loop_
_entity_poly.entity_id
_entity_poly.type
_entity_poly.pdbx_seq_one_letter_code
_entity_poly.pdbx_strand_id
1 'polypeptide(L)'
;MIYILLRMWTIFEHKKLDKQLSKTPVEIHKRYEKWKDIVELSGPSGLKLIRGFNDEALSGNRKEFSFSRLNQQYSVIYSVENGEMIV
;
A
#
# COMPACT_ATOMS: atom_id res chain seq x y z
N MET A 1 11.73 7.19 -30.89
CA MET A 1 12.27 6.94 -29.54
C MET A 1 11.18 7.32 -28.54
N ILE A 2 10.27 6.38 -28.25
CA ILE A 2 9.14 6.60 -27.35
C ILE A 2 9.69 6.44 -25.94
N TYR A 3 9.82 7.54 -25.20
CA TYR A 3 10.06 7.49 -23.77
C TYR A 3 8.78 6.92 -23.15
N ILE A 4 8.77 5.62 -22.88
CA ILE A 4 7.78 5.01 -22.00
C ILE A 4 8.01 5.69 -20.65
N LEU A 5 7.17 6.65 -20.29
CA LEU A 5 7.10 7.22 -18.95
C LEU A 5 6.63 6.09 -18.02
N LEU A 6 7.56 5.24 -17.57
CA LEU A 6 7.33 4.31 -16.48
C LEU A 6 7.19 5.16 -15.22
N ARG A 7 5.99 5.68 -14.96
CA ARG A 7 5.66 6.26 -13.66
C ARG A 7 5.64 5.12 -12.65
N MET A 8 6.74 4.96 -11.92
CA MET A 8 6.75 4.19 -10.68
C MET A 8 5.90 4.95 -9.65
N TRP A 9 5.16 4.24 -8.82
CA TRP A 9 4.37 4.87 -7.77
C TRP A 9 5.28 5.33 -6.64
N THR A 10 5.04 6.54 -6.13
CA THR A 10 5.70 7.04 -4.93
C THR A 10 4.84 6.76 -3.72
N ILE A 11 5.47 6.24 -2.65
CA ILE A 11 4.82 6.00 -1.35
C ILE A 11 5.31 7.05 -0.35
N PHE A 12 4.36 7.75 0.28
CA PHE A 12 4.62 8.69 1.35
C PHE A 12 4.12 8.11 2.68
N GLU A 13 5.06 7.73 3.53
CA GLU A 13 4.77 7.17 4.85
C GLU A 13 4.68 8.29 5.90
N HIS A 14 3.65 8.28 6.74
CA HIS A 14 3.60 9.13 7.91
C HIS A 14 4.75 8.81 8.89
N LYS A 15 5.38 9.84 9.47
CA LYS A 15 6.47 9.68 10.46
C LYS A 15 6.13 8.76 11.65
N LYS A 16 4.85 8.59 11.97
CA LYS A 16 4.39 7.71 13.05
C LYS A 16 4.41 6.23 12.67
N LEU A 17 4.47 5.91 11.38
CA LEU A 17 4.42 4.55 10.87
C LEU A 17 5.62 3.73 11.32
N ASP A 18 6.82 4.30 11.33
CA ASP A 18 8.03 3.65 11.87
C ASP A 18 7.84 3.17 13.33
N LYS A 19 7.26 4.04 14.17
CA LYS A 19 6.95 3.70 15.57
C LYS A 19 5.83 2.66 15.70
N GLN A 20 4.92 2.59 14.73
CA GLN A 20 3.87 1.56 14.71
C GLN A 20 4.44 0.23 14.25
N LEU A 21 5.18 0.22 13.13
CA LEU A 21 5.85 -0.95 12.57
C LEU A 21 6.78 -1.58 13.59
N SER A 22 7.64 -0.81 14.27
CA SER A 22 8.56 -1.34 15.30
C SER A 22 7.90 -2.11 16.44
N LYS A 23 6.59 -1.95 16.67
CA LYS A 23 5.80 -2.71 17.66
C LYS A 23 5.13 -3.96 17.09
N THR A 24 5.18 -4.16 15.78
CA THR A 24 4.60 -5.32 15.10
C THR A 24 5.62 -6.46 14.97
N PRO A 25 5.16 -7.71 14.88
CA PRO A 25 6.03 -8.85 14.62
C PRO A 25 6.85 -8.69 13.33
N VAL A 26 8.04 -9.29 13.29
CA VAL A 26 8.97 -9.16 12.15
C VAL A 26 8.38 -9.67 10.83
N GLU A 27 7.46 -10.64 10.85
CA GLU A 27 6.76 -11.08 9.65
C GLU A 27 5.89 -9.98 9.03
N ILE A 28 5.36 -9.06 9.84
CA ILE A 28 4.56 -7.92 9.35
C ILE A 28 5.45 -6.92 8.63
N HIS A 29 6.67 -6.68 9.14
CA HIS A 29 7.66 -5.82 8.47
C HIS A 29 7.99 -6.39 7.10
N LYS A 30 8.34 -7.68 7.03
CA LYS A 30 8.65 -8.34 5.76
C LYS A 30 7.48 -8.29 4.78
N ARG A 31 6.26 -8.48 5.28
CA ARG A 31 5.05 -8.42 4.45
C ARG A 31 4.76 -7.00 3.97
N TYR A 32 5.02 -5.99 4.80
CA TYR A 32 4.88 -4.58 4.45
C TYR A 32 5.91 -4.14 3.40
N GLU A 33 7.18 -4.56 3.52
CA GLU A 33 8.17 -4.32 2.46
C GLU A 33 7.74 -4.95 1.13
N LYS A 34 7.21 -6.18 1.15
CA LYS A 34 6.66 -6.81 -0.06
C LYS A 34 5.46 -6.06 -0.63
N TRP A 35 4.63 -5.48 0.24
CA TRP A 35 3.52 -4.63 -0.15
C TRP A 35 4.03 -3.38 -0.88
N LYS A 36 5.10 -2.74 -0.37
CA LYS A 36 5.72 -1.58 -1.02
C LYS A 36 6.29 -1.92 -2.39
N ASP A 37 7.02 -3.04 -2.52
CA ASP A 37 7.56 -3.51 -3.81
C ASP A 37 6.45 -3.58 -4.89
N ILE A 38 5.27 -4.08 -4.52
CA ILE A 38 4.13 -4.22 -5.42
C ILE A 38 3.55 -2.85 -5.78
N VAL A 39 3.38 -1.97 -4.80
CA VAL A 39 2.84 -0.63 -5.01
C VAL A 39 3.76 0.17 -5.91
N GLU A 40 5.05 0.23 -5.63
CA GLU A 40 6.02 0.99 -6.43
C GLU A 40 6.02 0.56 -7.90
N LEU A 41 5.89 -0.75 -8.14
CA LEU A 41 5.89 -1.32 -9.49
C LEU A 41 4.55 -1.21 -10.22
N SER A 42 3.43 -1.45 -9.53
CA SER A 42 2.12 -1.72 -10.15
C SER A 42 0.95 -0.97 -9.52
N GLY A 43 1.20 -0.19 -8.48
CA GLY A 43 0.20 0.59 -7.74
C GLY A 43 -0.87 -0.26 -7.05
N PRO A 44 -1.99 0.38 -6.67
CA PRO A 44 -3.16 -0.30 -6.08
C PRO A 44 -3.68 -1.47 -6.92
N SER A 45 -3.59 -1.38 -8.25
CA SER A 45 -3.99 -2.46 -9.16
C SER A 45 -3.19 -3.75 -8.93
N GLY A 46 -1.90 -3.64 -8.62
CA GLY A 46 -1.06 -4.81 -8.33
C GLY A 46 -1.50 -5.53 -7.05
N LEU A 47 -1.89 -4.77 -6.02
CA LEU A 47 -2.35 -5.32 -4.74
C LEU A 47 -3.63 -6.16 -4.87
N LYS A 48 -4.53 -5.80 -5.78
CA LYS A 48 -5.76 -6.55 -6.07
C LYS A 48 -5.51 -7.91 -6.72
N LEU A 49 -4.39 -8.05 -7.42
CA LEU A 49 -4.03 -9.28 -8.15
C LEU A 49 -3.35 -10.32 -7.25
N ILE A 50 -2.79 -9.89 -6.11
CA ILE A 50 -2.01 -10.77 -5.23
C ILE A 50 -2.89 -11.25 -4.08
N ARG A 51 -3.17 -12.56 -4.09
CA ARG A 51 -3.95 -13.22 -3.04
C ARG A 51 -3.36 -12.96 -1.66
N GLY A 52 -4.22 -12.66 -0.69
CA GLY A 52 -3.86 -12.42 0.69
C GLY A 52 -3.64 -10.94 1.04
N PHE A 53 -3.46 -10.04 0.06
CA PHE A 53 -3.57 -8.60 0.29
C PHE A 53 -5.03 -8.13 0.27
N ASN A 54 -5.87 -8.73 -0.58
CA ASN A 54 -7.32 -8.48 -0.65
C ASN A 54 -7.65 -6.99 -0.56
N ASP A 55 -7.01 -6.21 -1.43
CA ASP A 55 -7.11 -4.75 -1.42
C ASP A 55 -8.53 -4.31 -1.80
N GLU A 56 -9.19 -3.63 -0.86
CA GLU A 56 -10.58 -3.20 -0.98
C GLU A 56 -10.69 -1.70 -0.69
N ALA A 57 -11.43 -1.00 -1.55
CA ALA A 57 -11.82 0.39 -1.27
C ALA A 57 -12.85 0.41 -0.13
N LEU A 58 -12.70 1.33 0.82
CA LEU A 58 -13.70 1.47 1.89
C LEU A 58 -15.03 1.94 1.29
N SER A 59 -16.11 1.22 1.58
CA SER A 59 -17.44 1.53 1.06
C SER A 59 -18.08 2.73 1.78
N GLY A 60 -18.80 3.58 1.03
CA GLY A 60 -19.46 4.80 1.53
C GLY A 60 -18.93 6.11 0.93
N ASN A 61 -19.19 7.25 1.57
CA ASN A 61 -18.69 8.58 1.15
C ASN A 61 -17.15 8.72 1.25
N ARG A 62 -16.45 7.73 1.82
CA ARG A 62 -14.98 7.67 1.93
C ARG A 62 -14.35 6.98 0.72
N LYS A 63 -14.59 7.50 -0.48
CA LYS A 63 -13.96 7.01 -1.73
C LYS A 63 -12.44 7.25 -1.79
N GLU A 64 -11.87 7.91 -0.79
CA GLU A 64 -10.48 8.37 -0.77
C GLU A 64 -9.51 7.39 -0.09
N PHE A 65 -10.00 6.37 0.63
CA PHE A 65 -9.16 5.45 1.40
C PHE A 65 -9.40 3.98 1.04
N SER A 66 -8.31 3.22 0.98
CA SER A 66 -8.30 1.78 0.72
C SER A 66 -7.59 1.02 1.83
N PHE A 67 -7.87 -0.28 1.91
CA PHE A 67 -7.33 -1.17 2.93
C PHE A 67 -6.69 -2.40 2.30
N SER A 68 -5.46 -2.69 2.68
CA SER A 68 -4.70 -3.85 2.18
C SER A 68 -4.17 -4.70 3.33
N ARG A 69 -4.50 -5.99 3.33
CA ARG A 69 -4.18 -6.92 4.42
C ARG A 69 -2.71 -7.33 4.42
N LEU A 70 -2.05 -7.18 5.56
CA LEU A 70 -0.74 -7.79 5.80
C LEU A 70 -0.92 -9.19 6.39
N ASN A 71 -1.89 -9.37 7.28
CA ASN A 71 -2.37 -10.68 7.72
C ASN A 71 -3.83 -10.54 8.25
N GLN A 72 -4.26 -11.42 9.15
CA GLN A 72 -5.59 -11.35 9.77
C GLN A 72 -5.77 -10.17 10.73
N GLN A 73 -4.70 -9.70 11.39
CA GLN A 73 -4.75 -8.67 12.43
C GLN A 73 -4.26 -7.29 11.95
N TYR A 74 -3.31 -7.26 11.00
CA TYR A 74 -2.64 -6.07 10.52
C TYR A 74 -2.97 -5.79 9.08
N SER A 75 -3.11 -4.51 8.76
CA SER A 75 -3.42 -4.04 7.41
C SER A 75 -2.95 -2.61 7.24
N VAL A 76 -2.66 -2.26 6.00
CA VAL A 76 -2.27 -0.92 5.58
C VAL A 76 -3.53 -0.17 5.18
N ILE A 77 -3.71 1.02 5.72
CA ILE A 77 -4.71 1.98 5.26
C ILE A 77 -3.95 3.03 4.46
N TYR A 78 -4.45 3.38 3.28
CA TYR A 78 -3.80 4.39 2.45
C TYR A 78 -4.82 5.17 1.61
N SER A 79 -4.42 6.36 1.15
CA SER A 79 -5.13 7.11 0.11
C SER A 79 -4.27 7.20 -1.16
N VAL A 80 -4.93 7.50 -2.28
CA VAL A 80 -4.26 7.79 -3.55
C VAL A 80 -4.59 9.21 -3.96
N GLU A 81 -3.57 10.05 -4.03
CA GLU A 81 -3.69 11.48 -4.36
C GLU A 81 -2.70 11.82 -5.48
N ASN A 82 -3.18 12.41 -6.58
CA ASN A 82 -2.33 12.84 -7.71
C ASN A 82 -1.40 11.76 -8.32
N GLY A 83 -1.72 10.47 -8.16
CA GLY A 83 -0.89 9.35 -8.61
C GLY A 83 0.21 8.95 -7.62
N GLU A 84 0.11 9.42 -6.38
CA GLU A 84 0.97 9.08 -5.25
C GLU A 84 0.13 8.33 -4.21
N MET A 85 0.78 7.46 -3.43
CA MET A 85 0.14 6.71 -2.36
C MET A 85 0.58 7.26 -1.00
N ILE A 86 -0.39 7.53 -0.12
CA ILE A 86 -0.13 8.09 1.22
C ILE A 86 -0.55 7.06 2.26
N VAL A 87 0.39 6.68 3.14
CA VAL A 87 0.25 5.62 4.15
C VAL A 87 0.41 6.16 5.56
#